data_AF-A0A3N5UDT3-F1
#
_entry.id   AF-A0A3N5UDT3-F1
#
_cell.length_a   1.000
_cell.length_b   1.000
_cell.length_c   1.000
_cell.angle_alpha   90.00
_cell.angle_beta   90.00
_cell.angle_gamma   90.00
#
_symmetry.space_group_name_H-M   'P 1'
#
loop_
_entity.id
_entity.type
_entity.pdbx_description
1 polymer ?
#
loop_
_entity_poly.entity_id
_entity_poly.type
_entity_poly.pdbx_seq_one_letter_code
_entity_poly.pdbx_strand_id
1 'polypeptide(L)'
;MFRVGGVLVGTIAYRCIANLLGVKLRSAAAVTADVDIGIKTIPVAIIPEVVCPQSALDRLEMGFSSLVEADPALYGSRYKAMEGEFQVEFLTPLRCSDRVTKKRAEIRQLGVPAIPLRFLDYLIDGALPAVALGRRPVLVRVPQPARHAVHKLIVAQERKRTHAFKAQKDLEQSFDLQMVLKKLDPESLAEAFEDARSMGPGWKRRVDAGQKTMRRLFA
;
A
#
# COMPACT_ATOMS: atom_id res chain seq x y z
N MET A 1 -0.54 14.12 -8.96
CA MET A 1 -0.03 13.05 -8.07
C MET A 1 0.26 11.74 -8.83
N PHE A 2 -0.75 11.00 -9.33
CA PHE A 2 -0.48 9.71 -10.00
C PHE A 2 0.18 9.83 -11.38
N ARG A 3 -0.02 10.95 -12.08
CA ARG A 3 0.68 11.27 -13.34
C ARG A 3 2.17 11.58 -13.17
N VAL A 4 2.62 11.79 -11.93
CA VAL A 4 3.99 12.21 -11.58
C VAL A 4 4.67 11.19 -10.65
N GLY A 5 4.34 9.91 -10.79
CA GLY A 5 5.00 8.84 -10.03
C GLY A 5 4.34 8.46 -8.69
N GLY A 6 3.25 9.10 -8.29
CA GLY A 6 2.44 8.63 -7.16
C GLY A 6 1.87 7.23 -7.41
N VAL A 7 1.95 6.35 -6.42
CA VAL A 7 1.38 4.99 -6.40
C VAL A 7 0.43 4.87 -5.21
N LEU A 8 -0.83 4.57 -5.51
CA LEU A 8 -1.84 4.27 -4.50
C LEU A 8 -1.53 2.90 -3.90
N VAL A 9 -1.49 2.81 -2.57
CA VAL A 9 -1.28 1.53 -1.87
C VAL A 9 -2.44 1.24 -0.91
N GLY A 10 -2.35 0.15 -0.16
CA GLY A 10 -3.38 -0.23 0.82
C GLY A 10 -4.68 -0.74 0.20
N THR A 11 -5.79 -0.62 0.95
CA THR A 11 -7.08 -1.25 0.62
C THR A 11 -7.70 -0.69 -0.67
N ILE A 12 -7.52 0.60 -0.96
CA ILE A 12 -8.08 1.19 -2.19
C ILE A 12 -7.30 0.69 -3.41
N ALA A 13 -5.98 0.57 -3.30
CA ALA A 13 -5.17 -0.05 -4.34
C ALA A 13 -5.59 -1.50 -4.61
N TYR A 14 -5.86 -2.27 -3.56
CA TYR A 14 -6.36 -3.64 -3.68
C TYR A 14 -7.67 -3.73 -4.48
N ARG A 15 -8.61 -2.80 -4.25
CA ARG A 15 -9.85 -2.72 -5.04
C ARG A 15 -9.59 -2.34 -6.50
N CYS A 16 -8.66 -1.42 -6.75
CA CYS A 16 -8.27 -1.06 -8.10
C CYS A 16 -7.57 -2.23 -8.83
N ILE A 17 -6.79 -3.03 -8.11
CA ILE A 17 -6.18 -4.27 -8.63
C ILE A 17 -7.26 -5.28 -9.02
N ALA A 18 -8.31 -5.45 -8.20
CA ALA A 18 -9.43 -6.33 -8.56
C ALA A 18 -10.10 -5.89 -9.87
N ASN A 19 -10.31 -4.58 -10.04
CA ASN A 19 -10.84 -4.01 -11.28
C ASN A 19 -9.89 -4.21 -12.46
N LEU A 20 -8.58 -3.99 -12.27
CA LEU A 20 -7.55 -4.20 -13.30
C LEU A 20 -7.53 -5.64 -13.79
N LEU A 21 -7.68 -6.60 -12.89
CA LEU A 21 -7.75 -8.03 -13.20
C LEU A 21 -9.11 -8.48 -13.77
N GLY A 22 -10.12 -7.60 -13.80
CA GLY A 22 -11.46 -7.94 -14.27
C GLY A 22 -12.21 -8.94 -13.36
N VAL A 23 -11.86 -9.01 -12.08
CA VAL A 23 -12.41 -10.01 -11.13
C VAL A 23 -13.13 -9.37 -9.96
N LYS A 24 -14.11 -10.09 -9.41
CA LYS A 24 -14.74 -9.75 -8.13
C LYS A 24 -14.07 -10.54 -7.01
N LEU A 25 -13.21 -9.89 -6.23
CA LEU A 25 -12.59 -10.48 -5.05
C LEU A 25 -13.53 -10.30 -3.85
N ARG A 26 -13.85 -11.38 -3.14
CA ARG A 26 -14.75 -11.32 -1.97
C ARG A 26 -14.20 -10.40 -0.89
N SER A 27 -12.90 -10.47 -0.61
CA SER A 27 -12.24 -9.57 0.34
C SER A 27 -12.15 -8.11 -0.13
N ALA A 28 -12.30 -7.83 -1.43
CA ALA A 28 -12.43 -6.47 -1.96
C ALA A 28 -13.86 -5.93 -1.86
N ALA A 29 -14.84 -6.83 -2.01
CA ALA A 29 -16.28 -6.58 -1.94
C ALA A 29 -16.84 -6.53 -0.52
N ALA A 30 -16.10 -7.09 0.46
CA ALA A 30 -16.30 -6.82 1.87
C ALA A 30 -16.06 -5.32 2.12
N VAL A 31 -17.10 -4.54 1.87
CA VAL A 31 -17.27 -3.18 2.38
C VAL A 31 -17.09 -3.30 3.88
N THR A 32 -15.90 -3.01 4.38
CA THR A 32 -15.59 -2.41 5.70
C THR A 32 -16.73 -2.51 6.73
N ALA A 33 -17.19 -3.73 7.01
CA ALA A 33 -18.36 -3.95 7.85
C ALA A 33 -17.95 -4.20 9.29
N ASP A 34 -16.72 -4.66 9.55
CA ASP A 34 -16.21 -4.73 10.91
C ASP A 34 -14.73 -4.33 10.96
N VAL A 35 -14.46 -3.32 11.79
CA VAL A 35 -13.15 -2.74 12.16
C VAL A 35 -12.49 -1.77 11.18
N ASP A 36 -13.24 -0.82 10.62
CA ASP A 36 -12.73 0.52 10.27
C ASP A 36 -13.61 1.60 10.95
N ILE A 37 -13.89 1.43 12.25
CA ILE A 37 -14.56 2.46 13.06
C ILE A 37 -13.58 3.64 13.18
N GLY A 38 -13.75 4.64 12.30
CA GLY A 38 -13.29 6.00 12.53
C GLY A 38 -12.83 6.76 11.30
N ILE A 39 -12.02 6.16 10.40
CA ILE A 39 -11.35 6.91 9.32
C ILE A 39 -11.01 6.00 8.12
N LYS A 40 -11.48 6.37 6.92
CA LYS A 40 -11.06 5.83 5.61
C LYS A 40 -9.70 6.43 5.21
N THR A 41 -8.63 5.67 5.42
CA THR A 41 -7.26 6.08 5.06
C THR A 41 -6.91 5.74 3.61
N ILE A 42 -6.36 6.72 2.90
CA ILE A 42 -5.84 6.65 1.53
C ILE A 42 -4.30 6.77 1.62
N PRO A 43 -3.57 5.65 1.76
CA PRO A 43 -2.13 5.70 1.78
C PRO A 43 -1.61 5.88 0.35
N VAL A 44 -0.77 6.89 0.16
CA VAL A 44 -0.12 7.18 -1.12
C VAL A 44 1.39 7.09 -0.93
N ALA A 45 2.00 6.18 -1.67
CA ALA A 45 3.44 6.11 -1.81
C ALA A 45 3.85 6.94 -3.03
N ILE A 46 4.90 7.74 -2.95
CA ILE A 46 5.39 8.49 -4.10
C ILE A 46 6.76 7.94 -4.55
N ILE A 47 6.84 7.59 -5.82
CA ILE A 47 8.08 7.35 -6.55
C ILE A 47 8.59 8.72 -7.03
N PRO A 48 9.91 8.99 -6.99
CA PRO A 48 10.44 10.30 -7.34
C PRO A 48 10.15 10.66 -8.80
N GLU A 49 9.23 11.59 -9.00
CA GLU A 49 9.23 12.59 -10.07
C GLU A 49 8.25 13.72 -9.73
N VAL A 50 8.53 14.91 -10.27
CA VAL A 50 8.21 16.26 -9.76
C VAL A 50 6.73 16.52 -9.41
N VAL A 51 6.46 17.22 -8.29
CA VAL A 51 5.41 18.29 -8.07
C VAL A 51 5.31 18.62 -6.55
N CYS A 52 4.68 19.74 -6.18
CA CYS A 52 4.37 20.20 -4.81
C CYS A 52 2.99 19.67 -4.28
N PRO A 53 2.88 19.06 -3.07
CA PRO A 53 1.68 18.42 -2.50
C PRO A 53 0.57 19.37 -2.14
N GLN A 54 0.92 20.58 -1.70
CA GLN A 54 -0.06 21.60 -1.34
C GLN A 54 -0.99 21.81 -2.53
N SER A 55 -0.42 22.05 -3.72
CA SER A 55 -1.19 22.21 -4.95
C SER A 55 -2.00 20.98 -5.37
N ALA A 56 -1.62 19.77 -4.95
CA ALA A 56 -2.35 18.55 -5.25
C ALA A 56 -3.50 18.29 -4.26
N LEU A 57 -3.31 18.66 -2.99
CA LEU A 57 -4.32 18.57 -1.93
C LEU A 57 -5.32 19.74 -2.00
N ASP A 58 -4.87 20.94 -2.32
CA ASP A 58 -5.71 22.14 -2.51
C ASP A 58 -6.71 21.93 -3.65
N ARG A 59 -6.29 21.24 -4.72
CA ARG A 59 -7.16 20.84 -5.85
C ARG A 59 -8.26 19.85 -5.49
N LEU A 60 -8.16 19.18 -4.33
CA LEU A 60 -9.23 18.29 -3.88
C LEU A 60 -10.39 19.07 -3.26
N GLU A 61 -10.23 20.36 -2.97
CA GLU A 61 -11.28 21.26 -2.44
C GLU A 61 -11.99 20.73 -1.17
N MET A 62 -11.44 19.71 -0.49
CA MET A 62 -12.06 19.07 0.70
C MET A 62 -11.56 19.67 2.03
N GLY A 63 -10.81 20.77 1.99
CA GLY A 63 -10.19 21.40 3.15
C GLY A 63 -9.33 20.42 3.95
N PHE A 64 -8.14 20.08 3.48
CA PHE A 64 -7.27 19.16 4.24
C PHE A 64 -6.54 19.90 5.36
N SER A 65 -6.61 19.38 6.57
CA SER A 65 -5.81 19.85 7.71
C SER A 65 -4.74 18.82 8.07
N SER A 66 -3.50 19.28 8.32
CA SER A 66 -2.44 18.42 8.81
C SER A 66 -2.78 17.90 10.19
N LEU A 67 -2.62 16.59 10.41
CA LEU A 67 -2.73 16.03 11.74
C LEU A 67 -1.48 16.38 12.55
N VAL A 68 -1.69 16.64 13.85
CA VAL A 68 -0.60 16.82 14.80
C VAL A 68 -0.01 15.44 15.10
N GLU A 69 1.16 15.16 14.53
CA GLU A 69 1.90 13.94 14.82
C GLU A 69 2.69 14.08 16.13
N ALA A 70 2.83 12.99 16.87
CA ALA A 70 3.63 12.94 18.09
C ALA A 70 5.13 13.17 17.81
N ASP A 71 5.60 12.81 16.62
CA ASP A 71 6.93 13.14 16.12
C ASP A 71 6.85 14.42 15.28
N PRO A 72 7.47 15.54 15.69
CA PRO A 72 7.52 16.77 14.91
C PRO A 72 8.11 16.59 13.51
N ALA A 73 8.96 15.59 13.30
CA ALA A 73 9.53 15.28 11.99
C ALA A 73 8.52 14.66 11.01
N LEU A 74 7.37 14.17 11.50
CA LEU A 74 6.28 13.60 10.69
C LEU A 74 5.10 14.57 10.53
N TYR A 75 5.15 15.77 11.12
CA TYR A 75 4.10 16.76 10.96
C TYR A 75 3.89 17.10 9.48
N GLY A 76 2.66 16.98 8.97
CA GLY A 76 2.36 17.13 7.54
C GLY A 76 2.50 15.83 6.73
N SER A 77 2.86 14.69 7.32
CA SER A 77 2.82 13.40 6.61
C SER A 77 1.42 12.79 6.52
N ARG A 78 0.49 13.27 7.36
CA ARG A 78 -0.91 12.86 7.38
C ARG A 78 -1.84 14.05 7.33
N TYR A 79 -2.83 13.96 6.46
CA TYR A 79 -3.85 14.99 6.31
C TYR A 79 -5.23 14.37 6.50
N LYS A 80 -6.09 15.05 7.26
CA LYS A 80 -7.50 14.68 7.40
C LYS A 80 -8.36 15.68 6.64
N ALA A 81 -9.33 15.19 5.88
CA ALA A 81 -10.32 16.06 5.25
C ALA A 81 -11.20 16.70 6.34
N MET A 82 -11.53 17.99 6.17
CA MET A 82 -12.43 18.69 7.10
C MET A 82 -13.87 18.18 6.97
N GLU A 83 -14.24 17.71 5.79
CA GLU A 83 -15.52 17.04 5.55
C GLU A 83 -15.33 15.53 5.31
N GLY A 84 -16.10 14.73 6.05
CA GLY A 84 -16.06 13.26 5.98
C GLY A 84 -14.97 12.60 6.82
N GLU A 85 -14.85 11.29 6.68
CA GLU A 85 -13.91 10.45 7.45
C GLU A 85 -12.66 10.08 6.64
N PHE A 86 -12.14 10.95 5.77
CA PHE A 86 -11.01 10.62 4.90
C PHE A 86 -9.67 11.14 5.43
N GLN A 87 -8.64 10.30 5.33
CA GLN A 87 -7.26 10.66 5.66
C GLN A 87 -6.32 10.27 4.53
N VAL A 88 -5.37 11.15 4.19
CA VAL A 88 -4.29 10.87 3.25
C VAL A 88 -3.00 10.70 4.03
N GLU A 89 -2.24 9.63 3.74
CA GLU A 89 -0.92 9.40 4.33
C GLU A 89 0.15 9.38 3.22
N PHE A 90 1.20 10.15 3.40
CA PHE A 90 2.35 10.19 2.52
C PHE A 90 3.42 9.21 3.00
N LEU A 91 3.82 8.28 2.13
CA LEU A 91 4.72 7.18 2.46
C LEU A 91 6.00 7.25 1.62
N THR A 92 7.13 6.91 2.25
CA THR A 92 8.43 6.73 1.57
C THR A 92 9.01 5.35 1.87
N PRO A 93 9.73 4.71 0.94
CA PRO A 93 10.44 3.48 1.25
C PRO A 93 11.49 3.69 2.34
N LEU A 94 11.56 2.76 3.29
CA LEU A 94 12.62 2.71 4.29
C LEU A 94 13.75 1.78 3.81
N ARG A 95 14.88 2.35 3.37
CA ARG A 95 16.06 1.56 2.96
C ARG A 95 16.99 1.32 4.15
N CYS A 96 17.79 0.26 4.11
CA CYS A 96 18.75 -0.04 5.17
C CYS A 96 19.81 1.07 5.37
N SER A 97 20.18 1.79 4.30
CA SER A 97 21.06 2.96 4.34
C SER A 97 20.50 4.12 5.18
N ASP A 98 19.17 4.24 5.22
CA ASP A 98 18.46 5.35 5.86
C ASP A 98 18.41 5.17 7.38
N ARG A 99 18.78 3.99 7.90
CA ARG A 99 18.93 3.77 9.35
C ARG A 99 20.18 4.45 9.91
N VAL A 100 21.18 4.70 9.07
CA VAL A 100 22.46 5.30 9.47
C VAL A 100 22.37 6.83 9.46
N THR A 101 21.55 7.39 8.58
CA THR A 101 21.31 8.82 8.49
C THR A 101 19.99 9.14 9.19
N LYS A 102 20.05 9.81 10.37
CA LYS A 102 18.88 10.43 11.04
C LYS A 102 18.23 11.56 10.22
N LYS A 103 18.27 11.49 8.89
CA LYS A 103 17.63 12.46 8.00
C LYS A 103 16.13 12.26 8.11
N ARG A 104 15.39 13.37 8.18
CA ARG A 104 13.94 13.36 8.12
C ARG A 104 13.51 12.62 6.86
N ALA A 105 12.63 11.63 7.03
CA ALA A 105 12.00 10.94 5.93
C ALA A 105 11.08 11.95 5.24
N GLU A 106 11.56 12.54 4.16
CA GLU A 106 10.84 13.55 3.39
C GLU A 106 10.76 13.09 1.95
N ILE A 107 9.61 13.32 1.34
CA ILE A 107 9.49 13.20 -0.10
C ILE A 107 10.05 14.50 -0.66
N ARG A 108 11.35 14.51 -0.91
CA ARG A 108 12.12 15.72 -1.27
C ARG A 108 11.49 16.52 -2.41
N GLN A 109 10.91 15.83 -3.39
CA GLN A 109 10.25 16.43 -4.56
C GLN A 109 8.98 17.21 -4.17
N LEU A 110 8.36 16.78 -3.08
CA LEU A 110 7.12 17.28 -2.55
C LEU A 110 7.35 18.25 -1.37
N GLY A 111 8.55 18.29 -0.78
CA GLY A 111 8.80 19.10 0.42
C GLY A 111 7.91 18.74 1.62
N VAL A 112 7.34 17.53 1.61
CA VAL A 112 6.42 17.05 2.66
C VAL A 112 7.06 15.87 3.39
N PRO A 113 6.99 15.85 4.73
CA PRO A 113 7.37 14.69 5.51
C PRO A 113 6.60 13.44 5.12
N ALA A 114 7.25 12.29 5.18
CA ALA A 114 6.69 11.01 4.80
C ALA A 114 6.95 9.99 5.90
N ILE A 115 6.02 9.06 6.04
CA ILE A 115 6.18 7.92 6.94
C ILE A 115 7.07 6.89 6.22
N PRO A 116 8.25 6.56 6.76
CA PRO A 116 9.12 5.57 6.15
C PRO A 116 8.60 4.16 6.44
N LEU A 117 8.34 3.37 5.40
CA LEU A 117 7.82 2.01 5.51
C LEU A 117 8.74 0.97 4.85
N ARG A 118 8.96 -0.13 5.57
CA ARG A 118 9.70 -1.30 5.06
C ARG A 118 8.93 -1.97 3.94
N PHE A 119 9.65 -2.56 2.99
CA PHE A 119 9.11 -3.35 1.87
C PHE A 119 8.27 -2.54 0.86
N LEU A 120 8.15 -1.23 1.05
CA LEU A 120 7.38 -0.36 0.17
C LEU A 120 8.05 -0.19 -1.20
N ASP A 121 9.38 -0.20 -1.24
CA ASP A 121 10.19 -0.19 -2.46
C ASP A 121 9.81 -1.30 -3.43
N TYR A 122 9.75 -2.54 -2.95
CA TYR A 122 9.32 -3.70 -3.74
C TYR A 122 7.88 -3.55 -4.25
N LEU A 123 7.00 -2.98 -3.43
CA LEU A 123 5.57 -2.86 -3.75
C LEU A 123 5.32 -1.81 -4.85
N ILE A 124 6.05 -0.70 -4.83
CA ILE A 124 5.84 0.42 -5.77
C ILE A 124 6.65 0.25 -7.06
N ASP A 125 7.70 -0.57 -7.05
CA ASP A 125 8.48 -0.87 -8.23
C ASP A 125 7.62 -1.53 -9.33
N GLY A 126 7.74 -1.03 -10.56
CA GLY A 126 6.95 -1.48 -11.70
C GLY A 126 5.44 -1.19 -11.63
N ALA A 127 4.99 -0.20 -10.84
CA ALA A 127 3.57 0.11 -10.67
C ALA A 127 2.80 0.33 -11.99
N LEU A 128 1.61 -0.25 -12.08
CA LEU A 128 0.75 -0.29 -13.26
C LEU A 128 -0.30 0.84 -13.23
N PRO A 129 -0.71 1.37 -14.40
CA PRO A 129 -1.88 2.24 -14.49
C PRO A 129 -3.16 1.46 -14.15
N ALA A 130 -4.06 2.06 -13.39
CA ALA A 130 -5.36 1.51 -13.05
C ALA A 130 -6.41 2.62 -12.91
N VAL A 131 -7.68 2.24 -12.88
CA VAL A 131 -8.79 3.18 -12.71
C VAL A 131 -9.41 3.00 -11.32
N ALA A 132 -9.39 4.06 -10.52
CA ALA A 132 -10.17 4.15 -9.31
C ALA A 132 -11.60 4.59 -9.68
N LEU A 133 -12.57 3.70 -9.44
CA LEU A 133 -13.98 3.96 -9.73
C LEU A 133 -14.65 4.67 -8.55
N GLY A 134 -15.35 5.75 -8.85
CA GLY A 134 -16.15 6.56 -7.92
C GLY A 134 -17.16 7.40 -8.71
N ARG A 135 -17.72 8.46 -8.12
CA ARG A 135 -18.64 9.37 -8.86
C ARG A 135 -18.01 9.96 -10.12
N ARG A 136 -16.70 10.17 -10.09
CA ARG A 136 -15.86 10.48 -11.25
C ARG A 136 -14.69 9.50 -11.26
N PRO A 137 -14.47 8.72 -12.34
CA PRO A 137 -13.34 7.81 -12.42
C PRO A 137 -12.03 8.59 -12.49
N VAL A 138 -11.00 8.10 -11.80
CA VAL A 138 -9.68 8.74 -11.77
C VAL A 138 -8.61 7.73 -12.16
N LEU A 139 -7.70 8.16 -13.05
CA LEU A 139 -6.51 7.37 -13.39
C LEU A 139 -5.52 7.42 -12.23
N VAL A 140 -5.17 6.26 -11.71
CA VAL A 140 -4.21 6.04 -10.62
C VAL A 140 -3.10 5.10 -11.06
N ARG A 141 -2.06 4.97 -10.25
CA ARG A 141 -1.09 3.87 -10.37
C ARG A 141 -1.21 2.97 -9.16
N VAL A 142 -1.11 1.67 -9.35
CA VAL A 142 -1.20 0.67 -8.29
C VAL A 142 -0.06 -0.34 -8.41
N PRO A 143 0.32 -1.02 -7.32
CA PRO A 143 1.27 -2.12 -7.37
C PRO A 143 0.88 -3.19 -8.38
N GLN A 144 1.87 -3.87 -8.95
CA GLN A 144 1.63 -5.08 -9.71
C GLN A 144 0.87 -6.10 -8.85
N PRO A 145 -0.17 -6.78 -9.37
CA PRO A 145 -0.99 -7.69 -8.58
C PRO A 145 -0.19 -8.80 -7.89
N ALA A 146 0.78 -9.40 -8.60
CA ALA A 146 1.65 -10.45 -8.08
C ALA A 146 2.52 -9.94 -6.91
N ARG A 147 3.18 -8.79 -7.09
CA ARG A 147 3.97 -8.15 -6.02
C ARG A 147 3.11 -7.74 -4.83
N HIS A 148 1.88 -7.27 -5.06
CA HIS A 148 0.93 -6.99 -3.99
C HIS A 148 0.62 -8.24 -3.17
N ALA A 149 0.36 -9.38 -3.83
CA ALA A 149 0.08 -10.63 -3.15
C ALA A 149 1.26 -11.09 -2.27
N VAL A 150 2.49 -11.05 -2.80
CA VAL A 150 3.70 -11.45 -2.06
C VAL A 150 4.01 -10.48 -0.92
N HIS A 151 3.89 -9.17 -1.17
CA HIS A 151 4.10 -8.14 -0.15
C HIS A 151 3.16 -8.32 1.06
N LYS A 152 1.90 -8.72 0.81
CA LYS A 152 0.93 -8.97 1.89
C LYS A 152 1.31 -10.14 2.78
N LEU A 153 1.95 -11.19 2.25
CA LEU A 153 2.50 -12.27 3.07
C LEU A 153 3.55 -11.73 4.04
N ILE A 154 4.44 -10.85 3.56
CA ILE A 154 5.53 -10.27 4.33
C ILE A 154 4.98 -9.37 5.44
N VAL A 155 4.09 -8.43 5.11
CA VAL A 155 3.51 -7.50 6.08
C VAL A 155 2.71 -8.24 7.16
N ALA A 156 1.99 -9.30 6.81
CA ALA A 156 1.28 -10.12 7.79
C ALA A 156 2.21 -10.70 8.87
N GLN A 157 3.47 -11.03 8.53
CA GLN A 157 4.47 -11.53 9.48
C GLN A 157 5.11 -10.45 10.36
N GLU A 158 4.94 -9.17 10.00
CA GLU A 158 5.51 -8.04 10.75
C GLU A 158 4.50 -7.40 11.71
N ARG A 159 3.21 -7.73 11.57
CA ARG A 159 2.19 -7.21 12.47
C ARG A 159 2.34 -7.79 13.87
N LYS A 160 2.26 -6.90 14.87
CA LYS A 160 2.16 -7.29 16.28
C LYS A 160 0.89 -8.10 16.53
N ARG A 161 0.89 -8.96 17.56
CA ARG A 161 -0.28 -9.77 17.96
C ARG A 161 -1.54 -8.94 18.20
N THR A 162 -1.40 -7.71 18.68
CA THR A 162 -2.49 -6.73 18.86
C THR A 162 -3.19 -6.31 17.56
N HIS A 163 -2.61 -6.65 16.40
CA HIS A 163 -3.17 -6.38 15.07
C HIS A 163 -3.46 -7.67 14.30
N ALA A 164 -3.78 -8.77 14.99
CA ALA A 164 -4.08 -10.07 14.40
C ALA A 164 -5.15 -10.01 13.30
N PHE A 165 -6.23 -9.25 13.51
CA PHE A 165 -7.27 -9.06 12.50
C PHE A 165 -6.72 -8.45 11.21
N LYS A 166 -5.84 -7.45 11.31
CA LYS A 166 -5.23 -6.84 10.13
C LYS A 166 -4.24 -7.79 9.43
N ALA A 167 -3.58 -8.68 10.20
CA ALA A 167 -2.70 -9.70 9.64
C ALA A 167 -3.51 -10.74 8.85
N GLN A 168 -4.64 -11.19 9.40
CA GLN A 168 -5.56 -12.08 8.71
C GLN A 168 -6.07 -11.45 7.41
N LYS A 169 -6.53 -10.19 7.44
CA LYS A 169 -6.94 -9.44 6.24
C LYS A 169 -5.84 -9.37 5.17
N ASP A 170 -4.59 -9.18 5.56
CA ASP A 170 -3.48 -9.20 4.61
C ASP A 170 -3.30 -10.60 3.98
N LEU A 171 -3.42 -11.68 4.77
CA LEU A 171 -3.35 -13.06 4.25
C LEU A 171 -4.53 -13.39 3.32
N GLU A 172 -5.75 -12.94 3.63
CA GLU A 172 -6.93 -13.08 2.76
C GLU A 172 -6.73 -12.39 1.42
N GLN A 173 -6.23 -11.14 1.43
CA GLN A 173 -5.91 -10.41 0.21
C GLN A 173 -4.86 -11.12 -0.64
N SER A 174 -3.82 -11.69 0.01
CA SER A 174 -2.81 -12.48 -0.68
C SER A 174 -3.39 -13.76 -1.28
N PHE A 175 -4.22 -14.48 -0.52
CA PHE A 175 -4.86 -15.72 -0.96
C PHE A 175 -5.73 -15.50 -2.20
N ASP A 176 -6.63 -14.52 -2.14
CA ASP A 176 -7.53 -14.18 -3.24
C ASP A 176 -6.77 -13.83 -4.53
N LEU A 177 -5.72 -13.02 -4.42
CA LEU A 177 -4.89 -12.67 -5.58
C LEU A 177 -4.12 -13.87 -6.12
N GLN A 178 -3.52 -14.69 -5.25
CA GLN A 178 -2.81 -15.90 -5.68
C GLN A 178 -3.75 -16.87 -6.41
N MET A 179 -4.99 -17.03 -5.95
CA MET A 179 -5.97 -17.91 -6.58
C MET A 179 -6.36 -17.44 -7.99
N VAL A 180 -6.47 -16.13 -8.19
CA VAL A 180 -6.75 -15.53 -9.50
C VAL A 180 -5.52 -15.59 -10.40
N LEU A 181 -4.36 -15.16 -9.90
CA LEU A 181 -3.13 -15.05 -10.69
C LEU A 181 -2.60 -16.42 -11.13
N LYS A 182 -2.77 -17.48 -10.33
CA LYS A 182 -2.46 -18.85 -10.78
C LYS A 182 -3.19 -19.26 -12.07
N LYS A 183 -4.32 -18.63 -12.39
CA LYS A 183 -5.10 -18.89 -13.59
C LYS A 183 -4.83 -17.87 -14.69
N LEU A 184 -4.71 -16.59 -14.34
CA LEU A 184 -4.58 -15.50 -15.31
C LEU A 184 -3.12 -15.24 -15.74
N ASP A 185 -2.19 -15.35 -14.80
CA ASP A 185 -0.79 -14.96 -15.00
C ASP A 185 0.12 -15.68 -13.96
N PRO A 186 0.32 -16.99 -14.11
CA PRO A 186 1.12 -17.79 -13.17
C PRO A 186 2.61 -17.44 -13.23
N GLU A 187 3.10 -16.95 -14.37
CA GLU A 187 4.50 -16.58 -14.57
C GLU A 187 4.87 -15.34 -13.76
N SER A 188 4.10 -14.24 -13.88
CA SER A 188 4.33 -13.05 -13.05
C SER A 188 4.20 -13.36 -11.55
N LEU A 189 3.33 -14.30 -11.18
CA LEU A 189 3.23 -14.74 -9.78
C LEU A 189 4.50 -15.46 -9.33
N ALA A 190 5.04 -16.38 -10.13
CA ALA A 190 6.28 -17.09 -9.83
C ALA A 190 7.46 -16.12 -9.71
N GLU A 191 7.62 -15.22 -10.68
CA GLU A 191 8.65 -14.18 -10.69
C GLU A 191 8.58 -13.30 -9.43
N ALA A 192 7.38 -12.84 -9.04
CA ALA A 192 7.23 -12.03 -7.84
C ALA A 192 7.68 -12.76 -6.55
N PHE A 193 7.48 -14.08 -6.47
CA PHE A 193 7.97 -14.90 -5.35
C PHE A 193 9.49 -15.06 -5.39
N GLU A 194 10.08 -15.25 -6.57
CA GLU A 194 11.52 -15.38 -6.76
C GLU A 194 12.23 -14.06 -6.42
N ASP A 195 11.75 -12.94 -6.96
CA ASP A 195 12.20 -11.59 -6.66
C ASP A 195 12.18 -11.35 -5.15
N ALA A 196 11.05 -11.57 -4.49
CA ALA A 196 10.96 -11.33 -3.06
C ALA A 196 11.93 -12.20 -2.25
N ARG A 197 12.17 -13.46 -2.66
CA ARG A 197 13.12 -14.35 -1.97
C ARG A 197 14.58 -13.97 -2.25
N SER A 198 14.88 -13.39 -3.41
CA SER A 198 16.23 -12.96 -3.78
C SER A 198 16.68 -11.70 -3.02
N MET A 199 15.74 -10.91 -2.48
CA MET A 199 16.02 -9.74 -1.61
C MET A 199 16.73 -10.08 -0.29
N GLY A 200 16.88 -11.37 0.04
CA GLY A 200 17.75 -11.86 1.11
C GLY A 200 17.06 -12.75 2.15
N PRO A 201 17.82 -13.32 3.11
CA PRO A 201 17.31 -14.34 4.04
C PRO A 201 16.10 -13.89 4.87
N GLY A 202 16.09 -12.61 5.26
CA GLY A 202 15.00 -12.01 6.02
C GLY A 202 13.70 -11.94 5.23
N TRP A 203 13.76 -11.68 3.92
CA TRP A 203 12.59 -11.67 3.05
C TRP A 203 12.08 -13.09 2.81
N LYS A 204 12.97 -14.00 2.39
CA LYS A 204 12.66 -15.42 2.18
C LYS A 204 11.89 -16.02 3.35
N ARG A 205 12.42 -15.85 4.58
CA ARG A 205 11.77 -16.33 5.80
C ARG A 205 10.35 -15.80 5.98
N ARG A 206 10.09 -14.52 5.68
CA ARG A 206 8.78 -13.89 5.85
C ARG A 206 7.79 -14.35 4.78
N VAL A 207 8.23 -14.41 3.54
CA VAL A 207 7.42 -14.94 2.42
C VAL A 207 7.01 -16.37 2.71
N ASP A 208 7.95 -17.24 3.08
CA ASP A 208 7.67 -18.66 3.32
C ASP A 208 6.81 -18.89 4.57
N ALA A 209 7.05 -18.13 5.65
CA ALA A 209 6.21 -18.19 6.86
C ALA A 209 4.79 -17.67 6.61
N GLY A 210 4.65 -16.57 5.87
CA GLY A 210 3.35 -16.04 5.45
C GLY A 210 2.60 -17.03 4.58
N GLN A 211 3.27 -17.63 3.59
CA GLN A 211 2.68 -18.64 2.71
C GLN A 211 2.21 -19.89 3.49
N LYS A 212 3.02 -20.35 4.45
CA LYS A 212 2.66 -21.46 5.34
C LYS A 212 1.44 -21.13 6.21
N THR A 213 1.38 -19.92 6.74
CA THR A 213 0.28 -19.46 7.60
C THR A 213 -1.02 -19.34 6.79
N MET A 214 -0.95 -18.68 5.63
CA MET A 214 -2.09 -18.54 4.72
C MET A 214 -2.66 -19.90 4.31
N ARG A 215 -1.80 -20.85 3.92
CA ARG A 215 -2.26 -22.21 3.58
C ARG A 215 -2.95 -22.91 4.74
N ARG A 216 -2.55 -22.67 5.99
CA ARG A 216 -3.24 -23.27 7.15
C ARG A 216 -4.62 -22.68 7.39
N LEU A 217 -4.83 -21.41 7.03
CA LEU A 217 -6.09 -20.70 7.26
C LEU A 217 -7.11 -20.94 6.14
N PHE A 218 -6.65 -21.18 4.91
CA PHE A 218 -7.51 -21.25 3.71
C PHE A 218 -7.31 -22.54 2.89
N ALA A 219 -6.72 -23.59 3.48
CA ALA A 219 -6.68 -24.94 2.87
C ALA A 219 -8.02 -25.66 2.98
#